data_AF-A0A0G1MRV0-F1
#
_entry.id   AF-A0A0G1MRV0-F1
#
_cell.length_a   1.000
_cell.length_b   1.000
_cell.length_c   1.000
_cell.angle_alpha   90.00
_cell.angle_beta   90.00
_cell.angle_gamma   90.00
#
_symmetry.space_group_name_H-M   'P 1'
#
loop_
_entity.id
_entity.type
_entity.pdbx_description
1 polymer ?
#
loop_
_entity_poly.entity_id
_entity_poly.type
_entity_poly.pdbx_seq_one_letter_code
_entity_poly.pdbx_strand_id
1 'polypeptide(L)' 'MLYIGSTNDLRARLKLHNNGRVSSTRKRIPFEVVYYEAYKSEKDARIREHNLKLRSNALRQLKQRIKLSLA' A
#
# COMPACT_ATOMS: atom_id res chain seq x y z
N MET A 1 3.93 -4.77 -10.24
CA MET A 1 4.08 -3.39 -9.69
C MET A 1 3.30 -3.31 -8.39
N LEU A 2 3.86 -2.78 -7.30
CA LEU A 2 3.15 -2.63 -6.01
C LEU A 2 2.18 -1.43 -6.05
N TYR A 3 1.13 -1.47 -5.23
CA TYR A 3 0.29 -0.31 -4.93
C TYR A 3 0.57 0.12 -3.48
N ILE A 4 0.66 1.42 -3.24
CA ILE A 4 0.97 1.97 -1.92
C ILE A 4 -0.08 3.05 -1.63
N GLY A 5 -0.73 2.93 -0.48
CA GLY A 5 -1.78 3.84 -0.06
C GLY A 5 -1.97 3.79 1.46
N SER A 6 -2.65 4.81 1.99
CA SER A 6 -3.14 4.83 3.37
C SER A 6 -4.67 4.74 3.40
N THR A 7 -5.19 4.26 4.53
CA THR A 7 -6.62 4.18 4.84
C THR A 7 -6.81 3.98 6.35
N ASN A 8 -7.97 4.38 6.88
CA ASN A 8 -8.42 4.06 8.22
C ASN A 8 -9.10 2.67 8.31
N ASP A 9 -9.53 2.09 7.18
CA ASP A 9 -10.13 0.76 7.12
C ASP A 9 -9.54 -0.04 5.95
N LEU A 10 -8.59 -0.92 6.30
CA LEU A 10 -7.89 -1.78 5.36
C LEU A 10 -8.84 -2.74 4.61
N ARG A 11 -9.86 -3.27 5.29
CA ARG A 11 -10.78 -4.27 4.72
C ARG A 11 -11.71 -3.62 3.71
N ALA A 12 -12.29 -2.47 4.07
CA ALA A 12 -13.15 -1.71 3.18
C ALA A 12 -12.38 -1.24 1.93
N ARG A 13 -11.14 -0.76 2.11
CA ARG A 13 -10.25 -0.33 1.02
C ARG A 13 -9.96 -1.47 0.04
N LEU A 14 -9.55 -2.64 0.55
CA LEU A 14 -9.25 -3.80 -0.30
C LEU A 14 -10.48 -4.23 -1.12
N LYS A 15 -11.64 -4.33 -0.47
CA LYS A 15 -12.91 -4.65 -1.15
C LYS A 15 -13.24 -3.64 -2.23
N LEU A 16 -13.05 -2.34 -1.97
CA LEU A 16 -13.32 -1.27 -2.92
C LEU A 16 -12.38 -1.33 -4.16
N HIS A 17 -11.10 -1.63 -3.97
CA HIS A 17 -10.15 -1.83 -5.07
C HIS A 17 -10.49 -3.08 -5.89
N ASN A 18 -10.76 -4.21 -5.24
CA ASN A 18 -11.06 -5.48 -5.92
C ASN A 18 -12.41 -5.48 -6.64
N ASN A 19 -13.36 -4.67 -6.18
CA ASN A 19 -14.61 -4.42 -6.89
C ASN A 19 -14.46 -3.48 -8.11
N GLY A 20 -13.24 -3.06 -8.45
CA GLY A 20 -12.97 -2.21 -9.61
C GLY A 20 -13.53 -0.79 -9.50
N ARG A 21 -13.90 -0.34 -8.29
CA ARG A 21 -14.52 0.99 -8.07
C ARG A 21 -13.51 2.15 -8.13
N VAL A 22 -12.23 1.84 -8.30
CA VAL A 22 -11.15 2.84 -8.43
C VAL A 22 -10.59 2.78 -9.84
N SER A 23 -10.91 3.79 -10.65
CA SER A 23 -10.53 3.86 -12.07
C SER A 23 -9.04 3.61 -12.32
N SER A 24 -8.17 4.23 -11.52
CA SER A 24 -6.71 4.13 -11.65
C SER A 24 -6.12 2.76 -11.33
N THR A 25 -6.86 1.91 -10.60
CA THR A 25 -6.37 0.58 -10.17
C THR A 25 -7.19 -0.58 -10.73
N ARG A 26 -8.34 -0.30 -11.36
CA ARG A 26 -9.28 -1.30 -11.90
C ARG A 26 -8.64 -2.28 -12.87
N LYS A 27 -7.66 -1.86 -13.68
CA LYS A 27 -6.95 -2.75 -14.64
C LYS A 27 -5.97 -3.74 -13.98
N ARG A 28 -5.75 -3.65 -12.67
CA ARG A 28 -4.73 -4.41 -11.92
C ARG A 28 -5.35 -5.33 -10.85
N ILE A 29 -6.67 -5.46 -10.84
CA ILE A 29 -7.36 -6.41 -9.96
C ILE A 29 -7.08 -7.86 -10.41
N PRO A 30 -7.06 -8.84 -9.49
CA PRO A 30 -7.27 -8.71 -8.04
C PRO A 30 -6.02 -8.19 -7.29
N PHE A 31 -6.26 -7.45 -6.21
CA PHE A 31 -5.24 -7.05 -5.23
C PHE A 31 -5.24 -7.96 -4.02
N GLU A 32 -4.05 -8.19 -3.50
CA GLU A 32 -3.76 -8.88 -2.25
C GLU A 32 -2.96 -7.95 -1.32
N VAL A 33 -3.19 -8.06 0.00
CA VAL A 33 -2.41 -7.33 1.00
C VAL A 33 -1.17 -8.15 1.37
N VAL A 34 -0.03 -7.75 0.81
CA VAL A 34 1.27 -8.37 1.13
C VAL A 34 1.94 -7.78 2.38
N TYR A 35 1.56 -6.55 2.78
CA TYR A 35 2.12 -5.83 3.93
C TYR A 35 1.25 -4.61 4.29
N TYR A 36 1.18 -4.26 5.59
CA TYR A 36 0.62 -2.99 6.05
C TYR A 36 1.33 -2.49 7.32
N GLU A 37 1.26 -1.19 7.57
CA GLU A 37 1.75 -0.52 8.78
C GLU A 37 0.58 0.19 9.46
N ALA A 38 0.49 0.10 10.79
CA ALA A 38 -0.51 0.82 11.58
C ALA A 38 0.14 1.98 12.33
N TYR A 39 -0.54 3.12 12.34
CA TYR A 39 -0.07 4.36 12.97
C TYR A 39 -1.18 4.93 13.85
N LYS A 40 -0.80 5.46 15.01
CA LYS A 40 -1.73 6.22 15.88
C LYS A 40 -2.03 7.61 15.32
N SER A 41 -1.04 8.24 14.68
CA SER A 41 -1.15 9.56 14.07
C SER A 41 -1.37 9.43 12.56
N GLU A 42 -2.41 10.07 12.03
CA GLU A 42 -2.61 10.13 10.58
C GLU A 42 -1.42 10.82 9.89
N LYS A 43 -0.85 11.86 10.51
CA LYS A 43 0.28 12.60 9.96
C LYS A 43 1.49 11.69 9.73
N ASP A 44 1.78 10.80 10.66
CA ASP A 44 2.89 9.85 10.53
C ASP A 44 2.64 8.87 9.38
N ALA A 45 1.39 8.36 9.26
CA ALA A 45 1.00 7.49 8.15
C ALA A 45 1.16 8.17 6.79
N ARG A 46 0.78 9.45 6.67
CA ARG A 46 0.91 10.22 5.42
C ARG A 46 2.36 10.52 5.07
N ILE A 47 3.19 10.91 6.04
CA ILE A 47 4.63 11.12 5.84
C ILE A 47 5.28 9.81 5.35
N ARG A 48 4.90 8.69 5.97
CA ARG A 48 5.38 7.36 5.56
C ARG A 48 4.97 7.02 4.13
N GLU A 49 3.68 7.16 3.80
CA GLU A 49 3.14 6.90 2.46
C GLU A 49 3.86 7.74 1.39
N HIS A 50 4.04 9.03 1.67
CA HIS A 50 4.73 9.96 0.79
C HIS A 50 6.19 9.55 0.56
N ASN A 51 6.91 9.18 1.62
CA ASN A 51 8.27 8.68 1.53
C ASN A 51 8.36 7.40 0.69
N LEU A 52 7.42 6.47 0.82
CA LEU A 52 7.37 5.24 0.02
C LEU A 52 7.07 5.49 -1.46
N LYS A 53 6.24 6.49 -1.78
CA LYS A 53 5.86 6.83 -3.16
C LYS A 53 6.96 7.57 -3.90
N LEU A 54 7.67 8.48 -3.23
CA LEU A 54 8.66 9.35 -3.88
C LEU A 54 10.10 8.88 -3.74
N ARG A 55 10.47 8.29 -2.60
CA ARG A 55 11.88 7.99 -2.31
C ARG A 55 12.19 6.53 -2.66
N SER A 56 12.99 6.34 -3.70
CA SER A 56 13.44 5.02 -4.18
C SER A 56 14.11 4.18 -3.07
N ASN A 57 14.91 4.81 -2.20
CA ASN A 57 15.58 4.14 -1.08
C ASN A 57 14.59 3.60 -0.04
N ALA A 58 13.55 4.35 0.32
CA ALA A 58 12.55 3.91 1.29
C ALA A 58 11.74 2.72 0.75
N LEU A 59 11.40 2.75 -0.54
CA LEU A 59 10.74 1.62 -1.20
C LEU A 59 11.66 0.40 -1.28
N ARG A 60 12.95 0.58 -1.56
CA ARG A 60 13.95 -0.50 -1.61
C ARG A 60 14.10 -1.18 -0.25
N GLN A 61 14.23 -0.40 0.82
CA GLN A 61 14.30 -0.92 2.19
C GLN A 61 13.05 -1.72 2.56
N LEU A 62 11.86 -1.21 2.20
CA LEU A 62 10.62 -1.95 2.42
C LEU A 62 10.63 -3.28 1.67
N LYS A 63 10.95 -3.28 0.36
CA LYS A 63 11.03 -4.51 -0.44
C LYS A 63 12.00 -5.54 0.13
N GLN A 64 13.12 -5.10 0.70
CA GLN A 64 14.06 -6.00 1.38
C GLN A 64 13.45 -6.60 2.65
N ARG A 65 12.77 -5.78 3.46
CA ARG A 65 12.08 -6.23 4.69
C ARG A 65 11.01 -7.29 4.40
N ILE A 66 10.24 -7.10 3.33
CA ILE A 66 9.13 -8.00 2.95
C ILE A 66 9.51 -8.97 1.83
N LYS A 67 10.80 -9.25 1.62
CA LYS A 67 11.29 -10.02 0.46
C LYS A 67 10.59 -11.38 0.32
N LEU A 68 10.39 -12.10 1.41
CA LEU A 68 9.73 -13.42 1.39
C LEU A 68 8.21 -13.33 1.22
N SER A 69 7.59 -12.22 1.62
CA SER A 69 6.16 -11.95 1.38
C SER A 69 5.87 -11.51 -0.05
N LEU A 70 6.90 -11.23 -0.84
CA LEU A 70 6.81 -10.90 -2.27
C LEU A 70 7.15 -12.09 -3.17
N ALA A 71 7.60 -13.21 -2.60
CA ALA A 71 8.02 -14.42 -3.31
C ALA A 71 6.81 -15.30 -3.67
#